data_AF-A0AAD2I1Q2-F1
#
_entry.id   AF-A0AAD2I1Q2-F1
#
_cell.length_a   1.000
_cell.length_b   1.000
_cell.length_c   1.000
_cell.angle_alpha   90.00
_cell.angle_beta   90.00
_cell.angle_gamma   90.00
#
_symmetry.space_group_name_H-M   'P 1'
#
loop_
_entity.id
_entity.type
_entity.pdbx_description
1 polymer ?
#
loop_
_entity_poly.entity_id
_entity_poly.type
_entity_poly.pdbx_seq_one_letter_code
_entity_poly.pdbx_strand_id
1 'polypeptide(L)'
;DFRSPAQAFSDVLTADRTRRPHRLLRQRIRSDRLGAGMQTIQPNMHPASVSHGAHTGSAGAVPRHAMFQDAELEGGSRGPCEESDFVSLHSSSHLRCPSSETSLYANARSISRSMPPPARILASFTRLFRAALTQLRNLSVLEVLLNEDIFAALATCHLPSLTRCSLIWSPSLPAFLQLNPHLKHLGTLPPVDYDAFPVHMPAVRMPRLETFYGTAALACAVVPGSRRVSELTLIWGPWDIDRPGSVLGALGASGATIEMFASVCARWETQLLRAVGAHMPGVRELRLHHVLEAADDEGGEEDMDELEAFYDSVADALPALRELRQIDISRTGRLADLDMVNRLGLELEAVRKWGRRSSALMQCVLVSETRWVRIRNNVWYPYSVIEAAPAPEEAGDPEVPVAQTKMMRFFWFLARLASDRELREEYGPVMRELNGPGFMDLMDSVLRDIPPSLSRH
;
A
#
# COMPACT_ATOMS: atom_id res chain seq x y z
N ASP A 1 3.28 -1.55 -18.08
CA ASP A 1 3.73 -1.19 -16.73
C ASP A 1 2.53 -0.87 -15.84
N PHE A 2 2.42 -1.55 -14.70
CA PHE A 2 1.35 -1.34 -13.72
C PHE A 2 1.81 -0.30 -12.71
N ARG A 3 0.95 0.67 -12.35
CA ARG A 3 1.17 1.44 -11.11
C ARG A 3 1.18 0.47 -9.93
N SER A 4 2.09 0.70 -8.98
CA SER A 4 2.10 -0.01 -7.71
C SER A 4 0.70 0.06 -7.07
N PRO A 5 0.14 -1.06 -6.59
CA PRO A 5 -1.16 -1.03 -5.92
C PRO A 5 -1.19 -0.10 -4.69
N ALA A 6 -0.04 0.12 -4.04
CA ALA A 6 0.07 1.10 -2.96
C ALA A 6 -0.01 2.55 -3.49
N GLN A 7 0.57 2.82 -4.67
CA GLN A 7 0.45 4.12 -5.34
C GLN A 7 -1.01 4.42 -5.73
N ALA A 8 -1.71 3.44 -6.31
CA ALA A 8 -3.12 3.61 -6.67
C ALA A 8 -4.00 3.91 -5.44
N PHE A 9 -3.70 3.28 -4.30
CA PHE A 9 -4.41 3.57 -3.05
C PHE A 9 -4.06 4.96 -2.48
N SER A 10 -2.79 5.37 -2.55
CA SER A 10 -2.36 6.72 -2.20
C SER A 10 -3.08 7.79 -3.05
N ASP A 11 -3.22 7.56 -4.36
CA ASP A 11 -3.96 8.43 -5.27
C ASP A 11 -5.45 8.58 -4.85
N VAL A 12 -6.09 7.49 -4.36
CA VAL A 12 -7.48 7.54 -3.86
C VAL A 12 -7.59 8.37 -2.58
N LEU A 13 -6.68 8.19 -1.61
CA LEU A 13 -6.70 8.96 -0.36
C LEU A 13 -6.47 10.46 -0.59
N THR A 14 -5.64 10.83 -1.58
CA THR A 14 -5.40 12.23 -1.91
C THR A 14 -6.59 12.87 -2.62
N ALA A 15 -7.31 12.14 -3.48
CA ALA A 15 -8.49 12.64 -4.19
C ALA A 15 -9.66 13.02 -3.27
N ASP A 16 -9.89 12.27 -2.19
CA ASP A 16 -10.97 12.52 -1.22
C ASP A 16 -10.87 13.92 -0.57
N ARG A 17 -9.65 14.43 -0.37
CA ARG A 17 -9.41 15.76 0.22
C ARG A 17 -9.97 16.93 -0.58
N THR A 18 -10.06 16.79 -1.90
CA THR A 18 -10.62 17.85 -2.75
C THR A 18 -12.12 18.07 -2.51
N ARG A 19 -12.78 17.13 -1.81
CA ARG A 19 -14.18 17.18 -1.41
C ARG A 19 -14.28 17.43 0.09
N ARG A 20 -14.19 18.71 0.50
CA ARG A 20 -14.48 19.28 1.85
C ARG A 20 -14.25 18.34 3.07
N PRO A 21 -13.24 18.58 3.92
CA PRO A 21 -12.92 17.68 5.02
C PRO A 21 -14.01 17.64 6.10
N HIS A 22 -14.57 16.45 6.35
CA HIS A 22 -15.38 16.18 7.53
C HIS A 22 -14.48 16.09 8.78
N ARG A 23 -14.60 17.10 9.66
CA ARG A 23 -13.82 17.31 10.90
C ARG A 23 -13.90 16.21 11.99
N LEU A 24 -14.52 15.06 11.75
CA LEU A 24 -14.91 14.15 12.84
C LEU A 24 -13.86 13.11 13.25
N LEU A 25 -12.85 12.81 12.43
CA LEU A 25 -11.85 11.77 12.79
C LEU A 25 -10.83 12.23 13.87
N ARG A 26 -10.57 13.53 14.00
CA ARG A 26 -9.52 14.05 14.92
C ARG A 26 -9.97 14.19 16.37
N GLN A 27 -11.28 14.16 16.68
CA GLN A 27 -11.77 14.40 18.05
C GLN A 27 -11.64 13.18 18.97
N ARG A 28 -11.57 11.95 18.43
CA ARG A 28 -11.55 10.72 19.25
C ARG A 28 -10.16 10.34 19.78
N ILE A 29 -9.09 10.64 19.04
CA ILE A 29 -7.72 10.24 19.41
C ILE A 29 -7.12 11.12 20.53
N ARG A 30 -7.60 12.36 20.68
CA ARG A 30 -7.15 13.25 21.79
C ARG A 30 -7.87 13.01 23.12
N SER A 31 -9.03 12.33 23.13
CA SER A 31 -9.79 12.09 24.36
C SER A 31 -9.16 11.02 25.26
N ASP A 32 -8.49 10.02 24.67
CA ASP A 32 -7.98 8.87 25.41
C ASP A 32 -6.57 9.07 26.01
N ARG A 33 -5.92 10.23 25.77
CA ARG A 33 -4.59 10.57 26.34
C ARG A 33 -4.62 11.54 27.53
N LEU A 34 -5.78 11.97 28.01
CA LEU A 34 -5.93 12.92 29.14
C LEU A 34 -6.77 12.37 30.30
N GLY A 35 -6.52 11.13 30.73
CA GLY A 35 -7.30 10.52 31.81
C GLY A 35 -6.61 9.38 32.55
N ALA A 36 -5.39 9.60 33.06
CA ALA A 36 -4.76 8.67 34.00
C ALA A 36 -3.94 9.43 35.06
N GLY A 37 -4.64 10.10 35.98
CA GLY A 37 -4.08 10.62 37.23
C GLY A 37 -4.35 9.64 38.37
N MET A 38 -3.27 9.13 38.97
CA MET A 38 -3.27 8.28 40.16
C MET A 38 -4.01 8.89 41.35
N GLN A 39 -4.87 8.11 42.02
CA GLN A 39 -5.04 8.18 43.46
C GLN A 39 -5.17 6.78 44.05
N THR A 40 -4.30 6.49 45.01
CA THR A 40 -4.22 5.26 45.79
C THR A 40 -4.86 5.53 47.16
N ILE A 41 -5.97 4.90 47.52
CA ILE A 41 -6.41 4.73 48.93
C ILE A 41 -7.01 3.32 49.12
N GLN A 42 -6.66 2.74 50.27
CA GLN A 42 -6.85 1.36 50.76
C GLN A 42 -8.31 0.85 50.92
N PRO A 43 -8.50 -0.48 51.11
CA PRO A 43 -9.82 -1.11 51.15
C PRO A 43 -10.40 -1.17 52.58
N ASN A 44 -11.73 -1.09 52.68
CA ASN A 44 -12.45 -1.55 53.87
C ASN A 44 -13.82 -2.16 53.51
N MET A 45 -14.24 -3.07 54.38
CA MET A 45 -15.25 -4.12 54.23
C MET A 45 -16.72 -3.65 54.11
N HIS A 46 -17.51 -4.42 53.32
CA HIS A 46 -18.93 -4.88 53.45
C HIS A 46 -20.06 -4.00 54.10
N PRO A 47 -21.36 -4.35 53.93
CA PRO A 47 -22.19 -4.58 52.74
C PRO A 47 -23.56 -3.81 52.84
N ALA A 48 -24.56 -4.19 52.01
CA ALA A 48 -25.96 -3.70 51.94
C ALA A 48 -26.14 -2.42 51.09
N SER A 49 -27.21 -2.16 50.35
CA SER A 49 -28.55 -2.76 50.25
C SER A 49 -29.24 -2.27 48.96
N VAL A 50 -30.25 -3.03 48.56
CA VAL A 50 -31.23 -2.83 47.48
C VAL A 50 -32.19 -1.66 47.77
N SER A 51 -32.54 -0.87 46.75
CA SER A 51 -33.88 -0.28 46.47
C SER A 51 -33.81 0.65 45.25
N HIS A 52 -34.50 0.36 44.13
CA HIS A 52 -35.83 0.89 43.75
C HIS A 52 -35.90 2.42 43.54
N GLY A 53 -36.37 2.83 42.35
CA GLY A 53 -36.82 4.20 42.10
C GLY A 53 -36.92 4.57 40.63
N ALA A 54 -38.11 4.36 40.04
CA ALA A 54 -38.52 4.85 38.73
C ALA A 54 -38.82 6.36 38.74
N HIS A 55 -38.71 7.05 37.59
CA HIS A 55 -39.51 8.22 37.14
C HIS A 55 -39.06 8.56 35.70
N THR A 56 -39.85 8.36 34.63
CA THR A 56 -41.00 9.12 34.07
C THR A 56 -40.69 10.52 33.55
N GLY A 57 -40.91 10.70 32.23
CA GLY A 57 -41.28 11.95 31.54
C GLY A 57 -40.13 12.95 31.33
N SER A 58 -40.16 13.86 30.37
CA SER A 58 -41.10 14.25 29.32
C SER A 58 -40.45 15.42 28.56
N ALA A 59 -40.91 15.64 27.34
CA ALA A 59 -40.94 16.92 26.61
C ALA A 59 -39.63 17.47 26.03
N GLY A 60 -39.72 17.76 24.73
CA GLY A 60 -38.66 18.36 23.94
C GLY A 60 -38.56 19.87 24.07
N ALA A 61 -37.53 20.41 23.45
CA ALA A 61 -37.48 21.78 22.99
C ALA A 61 -36.46 21.89 21.86
N VAL A 62 -36.94 22.36 20.71
CA VAL A 62 -36.13 22.89 19.60
C VAL A 62 -35.69 24.30 19.99
N PRO A 63 -34.50 24.74 19.55
CA PRO A 63 -34.45 26.09 19.00
C PRO A 63 -33.71 26.16 17.66
N ARG A 64 -34.32 26.91 16.75
CA ARG A 64 -33.73 27.51 15.56
C ARG A 64 -33.12 28.87 15.91
N HIS A 65 -32.22 29.29 15.00
CA HIS A 65 -31.73 30.64 14.69
C HIS A 65 -30.34 31.04 15.22
N ALA A 66 -29.41 31.16 14.27
CA ALA A 66 -28.54 32.32 14.15
C ALA A 66 -28.33 32.64 12.66
N MET A 67 -28.61 33.90 12.31
CA MET A 67 -28.31 34.56 11.04
C MET A 67 -26.83 34.97 10.98
N PHE A 68 -26.23 34.99 9.79
CA PHE A 68 -25.25 35.97 9.31
C PHE A 68 -25.24 35.83 7.77
N GLN A 69 -25.90 36.72 7.03
CA GLN A 69 -25.42 37.99 6.45
C GLN A 69 -24.44 37.83 5.28
N ASP A 70 -24.86 38.46 4.19
CA ASP A 70 -24.32 38.52 2.84
C ASP A 70 -22.91 39.13 2.76
N ALA A 71 -22.13 38.65 1.79
CA ALA A 71 -21.06 39.43 1.17
C ALA A 71 -20.98 39.09 -0.32
N GLU A 72 -20.81 40.15 -1.09
CA GLU A 72 -21.14 40.31 -2.50
C GLU A 72 -20.19 39.59 -3.48
N LEU A 73 -20.76 39.29 -4.64
CA LEU A 73 -20.11 38.92 -5.89
C LEU A 73 -19.38 40.13 -6.50
N GLU A 74 -18.17 39.93 -7.04
CA GLU A 74 -17.81 40.37 -8.40
C GLU A 74 -16.41 39.89 -8.83
N GLY A 75 -16.24 39.58 -10.12
CA GLY A 75 -14.94 39.66 -10.80
C GLY A 75 -14.25 38.37 -11.27
N GLY A 76 -14.92 37.47 -12.00
CA GLY A 76 -14.29 36.29 -12.63
C GLY A 76 -13.93 36.51 -14.11
N SER A 77 -12.66 36.79 -14.39
CA SER A 77 -12.08 36.85 -15.74
C SER A 77 -12.01 35.45 -16.37
N ARG A 78 -12.51 35.32 -17.61
CA ARG A 78 -12.48 34.08 -18.40
C ARG A 78 -11.14 33.93 -19.11
N GLY A 79 -10.39 32.87 -18.80
CA GLY A 79 -9.36 32.30 -19.66
C GLY A 79 -9.84 30.97 -20.25
N PRO A 80 -9.47 30.60 -21.49
CA PRO A 80 -9.81 29.30 -22.05
C PRO A 80 -8.78 28.26 -21.57
N CYS A 81 -9.22 27.27 -20.80
CA CYS A 81 -8.46 26.05 -20.57
C CYS A 81 -8.86 25.04 -21.66
N GLU A 82 -7.93 24.73 -22.56
CA GLU A 82 -8.01 23.56 -23.43
C GLU A 82 -7.67 22.33 -22.59
N GLU A 83 -8.68 21.53 -22.21
CA GLU A 83 -8.49 20.20 -21.63
C GLU A 83 -8.52 19.16 -22.76
N SER A 84 -7.41 18.44 -22.92
CA SER A 84 -7.29 17.29 -23.81
C SER A 84 -7.57 15.98 -23.06
N ASP A 85 -8.69 15.34 -23.37
CA ASP A 85 -9.05 13.99 -22.88
C ASP A 85 -8.28 12.90 -23.65
N PHE A 86 -7.56 12.01 -22.94
CA PHE A 86 -6.95 10.81 -23.53
C PHE A 86 -7.74 9.53 -23.17
N VAL A 87 -8.18 8.81 -24.19
CA VAL A 87 -8.71 7.43 -24.11
C VAL A 87 -7.70 6.53 -24.83
N SER A 88 -7.09 5.57 -24.13
CA SER A 88 -6.14 4.63 -24.74
C SER A 88 -6.82 3.29 -25.04
N LEU A 89 -6.86 2.92 -26.32
CA LEU A 89 -7.24 1.60 -26.80
C LEU A 89 -5.98 0.94 -27.39
N HIS A 90 -5.39 -0.03 -26.69
CA HIS A 90 -4.26 -0.77 -27.24
C HIS A 90 -4.76 -1.94 -28.09
N SER A 91 -4.75 -1.76 -29.42
CA SER A 91 -4.95 -2.83 -30.40
C SER A 91 -3.61 -3.15 -31.07
N SER A 92 -3.08 -4.36 -30.86
CA SER A 92 -1.92 -4.85 -31.62
C SER A 92 -2.42 -5.58 -32.86
N SER A 93 -2.58 -4.85 -33.96
CA SER A 93 -2.60 -5.40 -35.31
C SER A 93 -2.49 -4.28 -36.36
N HIS A 94 -1.46 -4.37 -37.22
CA HIS A 94 -1.47 -3.68 -38.51
C HIS A 94 -2.64 -4.25 -39.34
N LEU A 95 -3.59 -3.42 -39.78
CA LEU A 95 -4.33 -3.50 -41.05
C LEU A 95 -5.46 -2.45 -41.14
N ARG A 96 -5.86 -2.16 -42.38
CA ARG A 96 -6.67 -1.04 -42.90
C ARG A 96 -8.05 -0.85 -42.25
N CYS A 97 -8.50 0.41 -42.22
CA CYS A 97 -9.85 0.85 -41.82
C CYS A 97 -11.00 0.02 -42.41
N PRO A 98 -11.92 -0.50 -41.57
CA PRO A 98 -13.27 -0.82 -41.98
C PRO A 98 -14.26 0.24 -41.46
N SER A 99 -15.20 0.64 -42.32
CA SER A 99 -16.26 1.62 -42.10
C SER A 99 -17.42 1.14 -41.21
N SER A 100 -17.15 0.27 -40.22
CA SER A 100 -18.15 -0.20 -39.25
C SER A 100 -17.55 -0.20 -37.85
N GLU A 101 -18.04 0.69 -36.98
CA GLU A 101 -17.61 0.82 -35.57
C GLU A 101 -17.71 -0.50 -34.78
N THR A 102 -18.49 -1.47 -35.25
CA THR A 102 -18.64 -2.80 -34.65
C THR A 102 -17.40 -3.70 -34.80
N SER A 103 -16.53 -3.45 -35.79
CA SER A 103 -15.32 -4.27 -36.03
C SER A 103 -14.15 -3.92 -35.13
N LEU A 104 -14.10 -2.70 -34.57
CA LEU A 104 -12.95 -2.22 -33.80
C LEU A 104 -12.83 -2.90 -32.42
N TYR A 105 -13.97 -3.31 -31.84
CA TYR A 105 -13.98 -3.88 -30.50
C TYR A 105 -13.66 -5.38 -30.47
N ALA A 106 -13.89 -6.12 -31.56
CA ALA A 106 -13.77 -7.59 -31.57
C ALA A 106 -12.37 -8.11 -31.16
N ASN A 107 -11.33 -7.28 -31.32
CA ASN A 107 -9.93 -7.63 -31.04
C ASN A 107 -9.32 -6.88 -29.84
N ALA A 108 -10.09 -6.07 -29.11
CA ALA A 108 -9.55 -5.32 -27.97
C ALA A 108 -9.19 -6.29 -26.82
N ARG A 109 -7.94 -6.20 -26.34
CA ARG A 109 -7.41 -7.06 -25.25
C ARG A 109 -7.36 -6.36 -23.89
N SER A 110 -7.39 -5.03 -23.86
CA SER A 110 -7.38 -4.20 -22.67
C SER A 110 -8.14 -2.89 -22.90
N ILE A 111 -8.82 -2.41 -21.85
CA ILE A 111 -9.49 -1.12 -21.78
C ILE A 111 -9.15 -0.51 -20.43
N SER A 112 -8.65 0.74 -20.42
CA SER A 112 -8.37 1.51 -19.21
C SER A 112 -8.85 2.96 -19.37
N ARG A 113 -9.28 3.61 -18.27
CA ARG A 113 -9.71 5.02 -18.27
C ARG A 113 -9.51 5.65 -16.89
N SER A 114 -9.12 6.93 -16.83
CA SER A 114 -8.64 7.59 -15.59
C SER A 114 -9.39 8.85 -15.11
N MET A 115 -10.37 9.44 -15.81
CA MET A 115 -11.09 10.66 -15.34
C MET A 115 -12.62 10.61 -15.49
N PRO A 116 -13.40 11.18 -14.53
CA PRO A 116 -14.86 11.23 -14.58
C PRO A 116 -15.38 12.34 -15.52
N PRO A 117 -16.14 12.01 -16.58
CA PRO A 117 -16.68 13.00 -17.51
C PRO A 117 -17.92 13.73 -16.96
N PRO A 118 -18.32 14.85 -17.59
CA PRO A 118 -19.62 15.50 -17.35
C PRO A 118 -20.79 14.50 -17.40
N ALA A 119 -21.80 14.67 -16.54
CA ALA A 119 -22.89 13.70 -16.34
C ALA A 119 -23.62 13.24 -17.62
N ARG A 120 -23.80 14.13 -18.62
CA ARG A 120 -24.42 13.77 -19.91
C ARG A 120 -23.52 12.88 -20.78
N ILE A 121 -22.21 13.14 -20.74
CA ILE A 121 -21.21 12.33 -21.45
C ILE A 121 -21.12 10.96 -20.77
N LEU A 122 -21.25 10.92 -19.44
CA LEU A 122 -21.25 9.68 -18.67
C LEU A 122 -22.38 8.72 -19.09
N ALA A 123 -23.64 9.17 -19.22
CA ALA A 123 -24.74 8.29 -19.60
C ALA A 123 -24.55 7.67 -21.00
N SER A 124 -24.11 8.49 -21.97
CA SER A 124 -23.81 8.03 -23.34
C SER A 124 -22.64 7.05 -23.33
N PHE A 125 -21.59 7.36 -22.57
CA PHE A 125 -20.43 6.50 -22.38
C PHE A 125 -20.82 5.17 -21.72
N THR A 126 -21.59 5.17 -20.64
CA THR A 126 -22.04 3.94 -19.95
C THR A 126 -22.83 3.04 -20.89
N ARG A 127 -23.67 3.61 -21.76
CA ARG A 127 -24.40 2.84 -22.79
C ARG A 127 -23.45 2.22 -23.81
N LEU A 128 -22.50 2.99 -24.33
CA LEU A 128 -21.49 2.50 -25.28
C LEU A 128 -20.59 1.43 -24.65
N PHE A 129 -20.15 1.65 -23.42
CA PHE A 129 -19.33 0.72 -22.64
C PHE A 129 -20.06 -0.59 -22.41
N ARG A 130 -21.34 -0.54 -22.00
CA ARG A 130 -22.18 -1.74 -21.86
C ARG A 130 -22.29 -2.50 -23.19
N ALA A 131 -22.56 -1.80 -24.29
CA ALA A 131 -22.64 -2.42 -25.61
C ALA A 131 -21.31 -3.09 -26.00
N ALA A 132 -20.19 -2.40 -25.80
CA ALA A 132 -18.85 -2.94 -26.08
C ALA A 132 -18.56 -4.20 -25.25
N LEU A 133 -18.81 -4.17 -23.93
CA LEU A 133 -18.57 -5.32 -23.04
C LEU A 133 -19.29 -6.59 -23.49
N THR A 134 -20.53 -6.47 -24.00
CA THR A 134 -21.28 -7.64 -24.50
C THR A 134 -20.68 -8.27 -25.76
N GLN A 135 -19.85 -7.54 -26.50
CA GLN A 135 -19.19 -8.00 -27.73
C GLN A 135 -17.77 -8.54 -27.47
N LEU A 136 -17.15 -8.17 -26.35
CA LEU A 136 -15.76 -8.44 -26.00
C LEU A 136 -15.52 -9.84 -25.43
N ARG A 137 -15.78 -10.90 -26.22
CA ARG A 137 -15.64 -12.30 -25.77
C ARG A 137 -14.19 -12.73 -25.49
N ASN A 138 -13.23 -12.05 -26.11
CA ASN A 138 -11.79 -12.34 -26.00
C ASN A 138 -11.05 -11.44 -25.01
N LEU A 139 -11.78 -10.63 -24.23
CA LEU A 139 -11.17 -9.73 -23.26
C LEU A 139 -10.53 -10.53 -22.13
N SER A 140 -9.21 -10.44 -22.02
CA SER A 140 -8.42 -11.15 -20.99
C SER A 140 -8.14 -10.30 -19.76
N VAL A 141 -8.08 -8.97 -19.93
CA VAL A 141 -7.78 -8.00 -18.88
C VAL A 141 -8.83 -6.89 -18.90
N LEU A 142 -9.41 -6.59 -17.74
CA LEU A 142 -10.37 -5.51 -17.56
C LEU A 142 -9.94 -4.60 -16.41
N GLU A 143 -9.72 -3.33 -16.70
CA GLU A 143 -9.33 -2.33 -15.70
C GLU A 143 -10.30 -1.16 -15.72
N VAL A 144 -11.11 -1.05 -14.67
CA VAL A 144 -12.13 0.01 -14.55
C VAL A 144 -11.94 0.71 -13.23
N LEU A 145 -11.26 1.86 -13.29
CA LEU A 145 -10.98 2.71 -12.14
C LEU A 145 -11.94 3.91 -12.07
N LEU A 146 -13.12 3.79 -12.66
CA LEU A 146 -14.05 4.91 -12.79
C LEU A 146 -15.49 4.49 -12.50
N ASN A 147 -16.19 5.42 -11.83
CA ASN A 147 -17.63 5.60 -11.71
C ASN A 147 -18.49 4.37 -11.36
N GLU A 148 -19.23 4.46 -10.25
CA GLU A 148 -20.16 3.45 -9.75
C GLU A 148 -21.21 3.00 -10.79
N ASP A 149 -21.66 3.88 -11.68
CA ASP A 149 -22.70 3.60 -12.69
C ASP A 149 -22.28 2.51 -13.69
N ILE A 150 -20.98 2.39 -13.95
CA ILE A 150 -20.42 1.39 -14.87
C ILE A 150 -20.54 -0.02 -14.26
N PHE A 151 -20.50 -0.13 -12.94
CA PHE A 151 -20.53 -1.43 -12.25
C PHE A 151 -21.88 -2.11 -12.35
N ALA A 152 -22.98 -1.34 -12.43
CA ALA A 152 -24.30 -1.89 -12.70
C ALA A 152 -24.35 -2.58 -14.08
N ALA A 153 -23.61 -2.08 -15.08
CA ALA A 153 -23.47 -2.78 -16.35
C ALA A 153 -22.64 -4.06 -16.21
N LEU A 154 -21.52 -3.98 -15.50
CA LEU A 154 -20.63 -5.13 -15.25
C LEU A 154 -21.35 -6.28 -14.52
N ALA A 155 -22.25 -5.98 -13.59
CA ALA A 155 -23.01 -6.98 -12.81
C ALA A 155 -23.73 -8.05 -13.66
N THR A 156 -24.01 -7.75 -14.93
CA THR A 156 -24.72 -8.63 -15.86
C THR A 156 -23.85 -9.16 -17.00
N CYS A 157 -22.57 -8.79 -17.02
CA CYS A 157 -21.64 -9.14 -18.09
C CYS A 157 -20.90 -10.46 -17.79
N HIS A 158 -20.99 -11.40 -18.72
CA HIS A 158 -20.20 -12.62 -18.72
C HIS A 158 -19.04 -12.48 -19.72
N LEU A 159 -17.81 -12.50 -19.22
CA LEU A 159 -16.57 -12.30 -19.96
C LEU A 159 -15.73 -13.60 -19.87
N PRO A 160 -15.99 -14.60 -20.71
CA PRO A 160 -15.48 -15.97 -20.53
C PRO A 160 -13.95 -16.09 -20.66
N SER A 161 -13.29 -15.14 -21.32
CA SER A 161 -11.82 -15.11 -21.46
C SER A 161 -11.14 -14.25 -20.39
N LEU A 162 -11.91 -13.61 -19.50
CA LEU A 162 -11.36 -12.69 -18.52
C LEU A 162 -10.55 -13.42 -17.46
N THR A 163 -9.26 -13.10 -17.36
CA THR A 163 -8.35 -13.74 -16.40
C THR A 163 -7.88 -12.78 -15.32
N ARG A 164 -7.78 -11.49 -15.65
CA ARG A 164 -7.35 -10.43 -14.74
C ARG A 164 -8.37 -9.30 -14.73
N CYS A 165 -8.68 -8.83 -13.55
CA CYS A 165 -9.58 -7.70 -13.38
C CYS A 165 -9.08 -6.76 -12.27
N SER A 166 -9.09 -5.46 -12.52
CA SER A 166 -8.84 -4.42 -11.53
C SER A 166 -10.00 -3.43 -11.54
N LEU A 167 -10.67 -3.27 -10.40
CA LEU A 167 -11.94 -2.55 -10.29
C LEU A 167 -11.93 -1.60 -9.09
N ILE A 168 -12.78 -0.58 -9.07
CA ILE A 168 -13.17 0.04 -7.80
C ILE A 168 -14.26 -0.83 -7.16
N TRP A 169 -14.26 -0.92 -5.84
CA TRP A 169 -15.32 -1.61 -5.11
C TRP A 169 -16.70 -0.98 -5.42
N SER A 170 -17.71 -1.84 -5.56
CA SER A 170 -19.09 -1.44 -5.78
C SER A 170 -20.02 -2.53 -5.23
N PRO A 171 -21.25 -2.19 -4.78
CA PRO A 171 -22.26 -3.17 -4.39
C PRO A 171 -22.59 -4.21 -5.48
N SER A 172 -22.34 -3.88 -6.74
CA SER A 172 -22.55 -4.77 -7.91
C SER A 172 -21.42 -5.78 -8.14
N LEU A 173 -20.27 -5.60 -7.48
CA LEU A 173 -19.08 -6.43 -7.68
C LEU A 173 -19.33 -7.92 -7.39
N PRO A 174 -20.00 -8.34 -6.30
CA PRO A 174 -20.23 -9.76 -6.03
C PRO A 174 -20.97 -10.47 -7.17
N ALA A 175 -21.98 -9.83 -7.77
CA ALA A 175 -22.72 -10.38 -8.91
C ALA A 175 -21.82 -10.56 -10.14
N PHE A 176 -20.98 -9.57 -10.44
CA PHE A 176 -20.00 -9.67 -11.51
C PHE A 176 -19.00 -10.81 -11.29
N LEU A 177 -18.48 -10.97 -10.07
CA LEU A 177 -17.54 -12.05 -9.74
C LEU A 177 -18.20 -13.43 -9.85
N GLN A 178 -19.46 -13.57 -9.44
CA GLN A 178 -20.23 -14.81 -9.59
C GLN A 178 -20.42 -15.22 -11.05
N LEU A 179 -20.57 -14.26 -11.97
CA LEU A 179 -20.64 -14.53 -13.41
C LEU A 179 -19.28 -14.88 -14.02
N ASN A 180 -18.16 -14.54 -13.37
CA ASN A 180 -16.82 -14.71 -13.90
C ASN A 180 -15.90 -15.51 -12.95
N PRO A 181 -16.28 -16.74 -12.53
CA PRO A 181 -15.57 -17.51 -11.49
C PRO A 181 -14.20 -18.04 -11.94
N HIS A 182 -13.84 -17.89 -13.21
CA HIS A 182 -12.58 -18.33 -13.81
C HIS A 182 -11.44 -17.31 -13.69
N LEU A 183 -11.69 -16.14 -13.10
CA LEU A 183 -10.66 -15.13 -12.84
C LEU A 183 -9.49 -15.72 -12.03
N LYS A 184 -8.28 -15.34 -12.43
CA LYS A 184 -7.02 -15.69 -11.75
C LYS A 184 -6.48 -14.54 -10.91
N HIS A 185 -6.70 -13.31 -11.35
CA HIS A 185 -6.20 -12.12 -10.68
C HIS A 185 -7.35 -11.15 -10.45
N LEU A 186 -7.59 -10.80 -9.19
CA LEU A 186 -8.58 -9.82 -8.78
C LEU A 186 -7.91 -8.69 -8.01
N GLY A 187 -8.00 -7.48 -8.53
CA GLY A 187 -7.66 -6.24 -7.86
C GLY A 187 -8.90 -5.42 -7.60
N THR A 188 -9.04 -4.88 -6.39
CA THR A 188 -10.09 -3.92 -6.07
C THR A 188 -9.54 -2.74 -5.28
N LEU A 189 -9.78 -1.53 -5.75
CA LEU A 189 -9.58 -0.34 -4.94
C LEU A 189 -10.77 -0.13 -4.01
N PRO A 190 -10.56 0.42 -2.81
CA PRO A 190 -11.65 0.83 -1.95
C PRO A 190 -12.49 1.92 -2.63
N PRO A 191 -13.77 2.09 -2.24
CA PRO A 191 -14.52 3.28 -2.65
C PRO A 191 -13.83 4.54 -2.11
N VAL A 192 -14.17 5.69 -2.71
CA VAL A 192 -13.75 7.00 -2.18
C VAL A 192 -14.35 7.20 -0.79
N ASP A 193 -15.60 6.82 -0.60
CA ASP A 193 -16.28 6.84 0.70
C ASP A 193 -16.17 5.48 1.39
N TYR A 194 -15.25 5.38 2.33
CA TYR A 194 -15.04 4.17 3.13
C TYR A 194 -16.24 3.75 3.97
N ASP A 195 -17.09 4.70 4.39
CA ASP A 195 -18.28 4.41 5.21
C ASP A 195 -19.38 3.72 4.38
N ALA A 196 -19.33 3.85 3.05
CA ALA A 196 -20.23 3.15 2.13
C ALA A 196 -19.87 1.66 1.97
N PHE A 197 -18.73 1.20 2.50
CA PHE A 197 -18.32 -0.20 2.39
C PHE A 197 -19.15 -1.09 3.33
N PRO A 198 -19.88 -2.10 2.82
CA PRO A 198 -20.71 -2.97 3.63
C PRO A 198 -19.81 -3.84 4.52
N VAL A 199 -20.11 -3.83 5.81
CA VAL A 199 -19.42 -4.63 6.82
C VAL A 199 -19.52 -6.14 6.50
N HIS A 200 -20.55 -6.56 5.76
CA HIS A 200 -20.79 -7.96 5.44
C HIS A 200 -21.05 -8.14 3.94
N MET A 201 -20.23 -8.98 3.31
CA MET A 201 -20.37 -9.35 1.90
C MET A 201 -20.71 -10.85 1.79
N PRO A 202 -21.59 -11.25 0.86
CA PRO A 202 -21.87 -12.66 0.63
C PRO A 202 -20.61 -13.37 0.14
N ALA A 203 -20.41 -14.61 0.57
CA ALA A 203 -19.27 -15.41 0.12
C ALA A 203 -19.31 -15.61 -1.41
N VAL A 204 -18.17 -15.41 -2.06
CA VAL A 204 -18.01 -15.58 -3.52
C VAL A 204 -16.99 -16.67 -3.77
N ARG A 205 -17.33 -17.66 -4.60
CA ARG A 205 -16.44 -18.78 -4.94
C ARG A 205 -15.62 -18.45 -6.19
N MET A 206 -14.31 -18.30 -6.03
CA MET A 206 -13.37 -18.04 -7.13
C MET A 206 -12.30 -19.15 -7.19
N PRO A 207 -12.65 -20.36 -7.66
CA PRO A 207 -11.79 -21.54 -7.53
C PRO A 207 -10.46 -21.46 -8.30
N ARG A 208 -10.33 -20.51 -9.23
CA ARG A 208 -9.11 -20.28 -10.03
C ARG A 208 -8.31 -19.07 -9.60
N LEU A 209 -8.73 -18.35 -8.55
CA LEU A 209 -8.05 -17.15 -8.10
C LEU A 209 -6.67 -17.51 -7.51
N GLU A 210 -5.63 -16.90 -8.05
CA GLU A 210 -4.22 -17.09 -7.71
C GLU A 210 -3.69 -15.84 -6.95
N THR A 211 -4.14 -14.64 -7.34
CA THR A 211 -3.73 -13.38 -6.70
C THR A 211 -4.93 -12.52 -6.32
N PHE A 212 -4.92 -11.98 -5.11
CA PHE A 212 -5.93 -11.03 -4.63
C PHE A 212 -5.28 -9.73 -4.16
N TYR A 213 -5.83 -8.60 -4.59
CA TYR A 213 -5.54 -7.27 -4.07
C TYR A 213 -6.87 -6.59 -3.73
N GLY A 214 -7.05 -6.11 -2.51
CA GLY A 214 -8.29 -5.41 -2.15
C GLY A 214 -8.48 -5.21 -0.65
N THR A 215 -9.68 -4.78 -0.27
CA THR A 215 -9.99 -4.55 1.15
C THR A 215 -10.05 -5.85 1.94
N ALA A 216 -9.72 -5.79 3.23
CA ALA A 216 -9.81 -6.93 4.14
C ALA A 216 -11.20 -7.58 4.15
N ALA A 217 -12.27 -6.78 4.19
CA ALA A 217 -13.64 -7.28 4.17
C ALA A 217 -14.00 -8.03 2.87
N LEU A 218 -13.55 -7.55 1.68
CA LEU A 218 -13.75 -8.31 0.43
C LEU A 218 -12.93 -9.60 0.43
N ALA A 219 -11.69 -9.56 0.93
CA ALA A 219 -10.84 -10.75 1.03
C ALA A 219 -11.53 -11.85 1.83
N CYS A 220 -12.15 -11.51 2.97
CA CYS A 220 -12.91 -12.46 3.79
C CYS A 220 -14.09 -13.10 3.05
N ALA A 221 -14.68 -12.41 2.06
CA ALA A 221 -15.76 -12.97 1.25
C ALA A 221 -15.27 -13.86 0.09
N VAL A 222 -14.08 -13.57 -0.47
CA VAL A 222 -13.57 -14.19 -1.70
C VAL A 222 -12.56 -15.31 -1.43
N VAL A 223 -11.58 -15.08 -0.56
CA VAL A 223 -10.43 -15.99 -0.35
C VAL A 223 -10.86 -17.36 0.21
N PRO A 224 -11.83 -17.48 1.15
CA PRO A 224 -12.31 -18.79 1.60
C PRO A 224 -12.84 -19.70 0.49
N GLY A 225 -13.35 -19.13 -0.61
CA GLY A 225 -13.78 -19.86 -1.79
C GLY A 225 -12.65 -20.22 -2.78
N SER A 226 -11.41 -19.87 -2.46
CA SER A 226 -10.31 -19.70 -3.42
C SER A 226 -9.01 -20.33 -2.93
N ARG A 227 -8.93 -21.67 -2.94
CA ARG A 227 -7.78 -22.43 -2.39
C ARG A 227 -6.44 -22.20 -3.08
N ARG A 228 -6.43 -21.59 -4.28
CA ARG A 228 -5.23 -21.35 -5.09
C ARG A 228 -4.57 -20.01 -4.84
N VAL A 229 -5.16 -19.16 -3.99
CA VAL A 229 -4.57 -17.86 -3.69
C VAL A 229 -3.22 -18.09 -3.03
N SER A 230 -2.16 -17.59 -3.66
CA SER A 230 -0.78 -17.61 -3.16
C SER A 230 -0.25 -16.21 -2.86
N GLU A 231 -0.82 -15.20 -3.52
CA GLU A 231 -0.47 -13.79 -3.31
C GLU A 231 -1.70 -13.02 -2.81
N LEU A 232 -1.55 -12.40 -1.65
CA LEU A 232 -2.62 -11.68 -0.97
C LEU A 232 -2.15 -10.30 -0.54
N THR A 233 -2.72 -9.26 -1.15
CA THR A 233 -2.52 -7.88 -0.74
C THR A 233 -3.79 -7.32 -0.11
N LEU A 234 -3.71 -6.92 1.15
CA LEU A 234 -4.82 -6.32 1.90
C LEU A 234 -4.64 -4.82 2.04
N ILE A 235 -5.69 -4.09 1.67
CA ILE A 235 -5.86 -2.67 1.99
C ILE A 235 -6.68 -2.60 3.27
N TRP A 236 -6.10 -2.05 4.31
CA TRP A 236 -6.75 -1.97 5.61
C TRP A 236 -7.58 -0.70 5.71
N GLY A 237 -8.88 -0.87 5.94
CA GLY A 237 -9.76 0.23 6.33
C GLY A 237 -9.56 0.61 7.80
N PRO A 238 -10.08 1.77 8.23
CA PRO A 238 -9.96 2.25 9.62
C PRO A 238 -10.53 1.26 10.66
N TRP A 239 -11.55 0.49 10.27
CA TRP A 239 -12.23 -0.45 11.16
C TRP A 239 -11.56 -1.83 11.24
N ASP A 240 -10.86 -2.23 10.18
CA ASP A 240 -10.25 -3.57 10.07
C ASP A 240 -8.88 -3.63 10.74
N ILE A 241 -8.15 -2.51 10.70
CA ILE A 241 -6.76 -2.44 11.19
C ILE A 241 -6.65 -2.60 12.70
N ASP A 242 -7.71 -2.31 13.46
CA ASP A 242 -7.75 -2.48 14.91
C ASP A 242 -7.88 -3.96 15.33
N ARG A 243 -8.25 -4.85 14.40
CA ARG A 243 -8.50 -6.27 14.68
C ARG A 243 -7.94 -7.20 13.60
N PRO A 244 -6.65 -7.09 13.25
CA PRO A 244 -6.07 -7.84 12.14
C PRO A 244 -6.11 -9.36 12.39
N GLY A 245 -6.06 -9.79 13.66
CA GLY A 245 -6.16 -11.21 14.04
C GLY A 245 -7.49 -11.86 13.62
N SER A 246 -8.62 -11.14 13.68
CA SER A 246 -9.91 -11.70 13.26
C SER A 246 -9.95 -11.93 11.75
N VAL A 247 -9.46 -10.96 10.97
CA VAL A 247 -9.39 -11.03 9.51
C VAL A 247 -8.42 -12.13 9.09
N LEU A 248 -7.17 -12.06 9.56
CA LEU A 248 -6.13 -13.01 9.16
C LEU A 248 -6.43 -14.42 9.67
N GLY A 249 -7.10 -14.58 10.82
CA GLY A 249 -7.56 -15.87 11.31
C GLY A 249 -8.60 -16.51 10.39
N ALA A 250 -9.59 -15.74 9.90
CA ALA A 250 -10.56 -16.22 8.93
C ALA A 250 -9.90 -16.59 7.59
N LEU A 251 -8.94 -15.77 7.13
CA LEU A 251 -8.20 -16.03 5.90
C LEU A 251 -7.26 -17.23 6.01
N GLY A 252 -6.55 -17.40 7.13
CA GLY A 252 -5.71 -18.56 7.40
C GLY A 252 -6.50 -19.87 7.47
N ALA A 253 -7.76 -19.81 7.93
CA ALA A 253 -8.66 -20.97 7.96
C ALA A 253 -9.22 -21.37 6.58
N SER A 254 -9.00 -20.57 5.52
CA SER A 254 -9.49 -20.86 4.16
C SER A 254 -8.87 -22.11 3.52
N GLY A 255 -7.71 -22.55 4.02
CA GLY A 255 -6.89 -23.60 3.42
C GLY A 255 -6.07 -23.13 2.20
N ALA A 256 -6.09 -21.85 1.86
CA ALA A 256 -5.15 -21.27 0.89
C ALA A 256 -3.74 -21.18 1.49
N THR A 257 -2.72 -21.52 0.71
CA THR A 257 -1.31 -21.41 1.12
C THR A 257 -0.77 -20.07 0.64
N ILE A 258 -0.94 -19.03 1.46
CA ILE A 258 -0.43 -17.68 1.16
C ILE A 258 1.10 -17.67 1.28
N GLU A 259 1.79 -17.53 0.16
CA GLU A 259 3.26 -17.45 0.11
C GLU A 259 3.74 -16.00 0.12
N MET A 260 2.99 -15.08 -0.50
CA MET A 260 3.25 -13.64 -0.48
C MET A 260 2.07 -12.92 0.18
N PHE A 261 2.36 -12.18 1.26
CA PHE A 261 1.40 -11.33 1.93
C PHE A 261 1.87 -9.88 1.87
N ALA A 262 1.02 -9.00 1.37
CA ALA A 262 1.23 -7.57 1.37
C ALA A 262 0.14 -6.86 2.16
N SER A 263 0.55 -5.86 2.93
CA SER A 263 -0.33 -5.01 3.71
C SER A 263 -0.17 -3.58 3.27
N VAL A 264 -1.28 -2.90 3.01
CA VAL A 264 -1.34 -1.48 2.71
C VAL A 264 -2.13 -0.81 3.82
N CYS A 265 -1.46 -0.02 4.65
CA CYS A 265 -2.05 0.61 5.83
C CYS A 265 -1.56 2.05 5.99
N ALA A 266 -2.43 2.91 6.55
CA ALA A 266 -2.09 4.30 6.85
C ALA A 266 -1.18 4.44 8.08
N ARG A 267 -1.05 3.38 8.88
CA ARG A 267 -0.25 3.34 10.11
C ARG A 267 0.40 1.98 10.29
N TRP A 268 1.57 1.98 10.90
CA TRP A 268 2.30 0.77 11.25
C TRP A 268 1.74 0.13 12.52
N GLU A 269 1.25 -1.10 12.40
CA GLU A 269 0.62 -1.80 13.51
C GLU A 269 1.37 -3.07 13.89
N THR A 270 1.91 -3.08 15.11
CA THR A 270 2.65 -4.23 15.65
C THR A 270 1.77 -5.48 15.79
N GLN A 271 0.47 -5.28 16.03
CA GLN A 271 -0.50 -6.36 16.13
C GLN A 271 -0.69 -7.10 14.81
N LEU A 272 -0.55 -6.40 13.67
CA LEU A 272 -0.64 -7.01 12.35
C LEU A 272 0.44 -8.07 12.17
N LEU A 273 1.69 -7.75 12.50
CA LEU A 273 2.83 -8.66 12.35
C LEU A 273 2.65 -9.94 13.18
N ARG A 274 2.19 -9.80 14.42
CA ARG A 274 1.87 -10.94 15.28
C ARG A 274 0.75 -11.79 14.69
N ALA A 275 -0.29 -11.16 14.13
CA ALA A 275 -1.39 -11.85 13.50
C ALA A 275 -0.97 -12.59 12.22
N VAL A 276 -0.07 -12.03 11.41
CA VAL A 276 0.52 -12.73 10.25
C VAL A 276 1.28 -13.96 10.71
N GLY A 277 2.15 -13.83 11.72
CA GLY A 277 2.92 -14.97 12.25
C GLY A 277 2.03 -16.07 12.82
N ALA A 278 0.90 -15.72 13.45
CA ALA A 278 -0.02 -16.68 14.05
C ALA A 278 -0.89 -17.41 13.01
N HIS A 279 -1.33 -16.71 11.96
CA HIS A 279 -2.37 -17.21 11.05
C HIS A 279 -1.87 -17.54 9.64
N MET A 280 -0.68 -17.06 9.25
CA MET A 280 -0.08 -17.25 7.94
C MET A 280 1.41 -17.65 8.05
N PRO A 281 1.73 -18.76 8.76
CA PRO A 281 3.12 -19.13 9.03
C PRO A 281 3.92 -19.53 7.77
N GLY A 282 3.25 -19.83 6.65
CA GLY A 282 3.87 -20.18 5.36
C GLY A 282 4.27 -18.99 4.49
N VAL A 283 4.10 -17.75 4.97
CA VAL A 283 4.50 -16.56 4.22
C VAL A 283 6.01 -16.51 4.06
N ARG A 284 6.46 -16.43 2.80
CA ARG A 284 7.86 -16.31 2.39
C ARG A 284 8.24 -14.88 2.04
N GLU A 285 7.27 -14.10 1.58
CA GLU A 285 7.45 -12.69 1.26
C GLU A 285 6.40 -11.85 1.97
N LEU A 286 6.87 -10.92 2.81
CA LEU A 286 6.03 -9.98 3.54
C LEU A 286 6.29 -8.56 3.02
N ARG A 287 5.26 -7.89 2.51
CA ARG A 287 5.33 -6.48 2.11
C ARG A 287 4.46 -5.62 3.02
N LEU A 288 5.00 -4.52 3.52
CA LEU A 288 4.36 -3.58 4.43
C LEU A 288 4.47 -2.19 3.80
N HIS A 289 3.39 -1.78 3.15
CA HIS A 289 3.29 -0.49 2.51
C HIS A 289 2.62 0.50 3.46
N HIS A 290 3.38 1.50 3.89
CA HIS A 290 2.83 2.65 4.60
C HIS A 290 2.33 3.66 3.60
N VAL A 291 1.05 4.02 3.70
CA VAL A 291 0.55 5.17 2.96
C VAL A 291 0.59 6.37 3.88
N LEU A 292 1.59 7.23 3.66
CA LEU A 292 1.65 8.50 4.35
C LEU A 292 0.43 9.31 3.89
N GLU A 293 -0.47 9.57 4.83
CA GLU A 293 -1.37 10.71 4.64
C GLU A 293 -0.45 11.93 4.52
N ALA A 294 -0.54 12.67 3.41
CA ALA A 294 0.21 13.90 3.22
C ALA A 294 -0.17 14.86 4.35
N ALA A 295 0.46 14.79 5.51
CA ALA A 295 0.19 15.71 6.58
C ALA A 295 0.63 17.07 6.03
N ASP A 296 -0.30 18.00 5.93
CA ASP A 296 -0.05 19.41 5.56
C ASP A 296 0.76 20.14 6.64
N ASP A 297 1.43 19.39 7.53
CA ASP A 297 2.21 19.91 8.64
C ASP A 297 3.67 19.97 8.19
N GLU A 298 4.14 21.18 7.92
CA GLU A 298 5.51 21.58 7.54
C GLU A 298 6.61 21.21 8.57
N GLY A 299 6.36 20.27 9.48
CA GLY A 299 7.29 19.80 10.51
C GLY A 299 7.74 18.37 10.24
N GLY A 300 8.44 18.16 9.12
CA GLY A 300 8.88 16.86 8.60
C GLY A 300 10.04 16.17 9.35
N GLU A 301 10.05 16.23 10.67
CA GLU A 301 10.83 15.29 11.49
C GLU A 301 9.88 14.14 11.85
N GLU A 302 9.84 13.12 10.99
CA GLU A 302 9.37 11.82 11.46
C GLU A 302 10.27 11.41 12.62
N ASP A 303 9.67 11.17 13.80
CA ASP A 303 10.39 10.68 14.97
C ASP A 303 11.10 9.37 14.58
N MET A 304 12.43 9.43 14.43
CA MET A 304 13.28 8.26 14.21
C MET A 304 13.02 7.19 15.28
N ASP A 305 12.61 7.61 16.47
CA ASP A 305 12.16 6.76 17.58
C ASP A 305 10.95 5.89 17.21
N GLU A 306 9.96 6.43 16.47
CA GLU A 306 8.80 5.65 16.01
C GLU A 306 9.21 4.61 14.95
N LEU A 307 10.13 4.99 14.07
CA LEU A 307 10.69 4.09 13.05
C LEU A 307 11.48 2.95 13.70
N GLU A 308 12.33 3.27 14.68
CA GLU A 308 13.09 2.29 15.46
C GLU A 308 12.16 1.35 16.24
N ALA A 309 11.16 1.90 16.95
CA ALA A 309 10.18 1.11 17.68
C ALA A 309 9.42 0.13 16.77
N PHE A 310 9.11 0.55 15.54
CA PHE A 310 8.52 -0.34 14.55
C PHE A 310 9.48 -1.44 14.09
N TYR A 311 10.73 -1.11 13.76
CA TYR A 311 11.74 -2.12 13.40
C TYR A 311 11.97 -3.14 14.52
N ASP A 312 11.90 -2.70 15.76
CA ASP A 312 11.93 -3.57 16.94
C ASP A 312 10.73 -4.50 17.00
N SER A 313 9.53 -4.00 16.70
CA SER A 313 8.33 -4.83 16.63
C SER A 313 8.41 -5.89 15.53
N VAL A 314 9.05 -5.58 14.39
CA VAL A 314 9.35 -6.55 13.33
C VAL A 314 10.29 -7.62 13.86
N ALA A 315 11.37 -7.22 14.55
CA ALA A 315 12.34 -8.15 15.13
C ALA A 315 11.67 -9.16 16.09
N ASP A 316 10.70 -8.71 16.87
CA ASP A 316 9.95 -9.54 17.81
C ASP A 316 8.96 -10.50 17.13
N ALA A 317 8.43 -10.15 15.97
CA ALA A 317 7.49 -10.99 15.21
C ALA A 317 8.20 -12.06 14.36
N LEU A 318 9.45 -11.81 13.94
CA LEU A 318 10.22 -12.72 13.07
C LEU A 318 10.29 -14.19 13.52
N PRO A 319 10.43 -14.54 14.81
CA PRO A 319 10.47 -15.93 15.25
C PRO A 319 9.20 -16.74 14.92
N ALA A 320 8.06 -16.07 14.75
CA ALA A 320 6.80 -16.71 14.32
C ALA A 320 6.74 -16.92 12.79
N LEU A 321 7.46 -16.10 12.03
CA LEU A 321 7.48 -16.09 10.57
C LEU A 321 8.62 -16.97 10.02
N ARG A 322 8.53 -18.28 10.28
CA ARG A 322 9.64 -19.22 10.08
C ARG A 322 10.06 -19.42 8.63
N GLU A 323 9.13 -19.28 7.68
CA GLU A 323 9.41 -19.41 6.25
C GLU A 323 9.78 -18.10 5.57
N LEU A 324 9.78 -16.99 6.31
CA LEU A 324 9.99 -15.67 5.75
C LEU A 324 11.40 -15.48 5.22
N ARG A 325 11.51 -15.26 3.91
CA ARG A 325 12.76 -15.04 3.17
C ARG A 325 12.95 -13.59 2.80
N GLN A 326 11.87 -12.86 2.56
CA GLN A 326 11.92 -11.48 2.12
C GLN A 326 10.94 -10.61 2.91
N ILE A 327 11.43 -9.46 3.35
CA ILE A 327 10.62 -8.37 3.87
C ILE A 327 10.78 -7.15 2.96
N ASP A 328 9.68 -6.49 2.63
CA ASP A 328 9.66 -5.18 1.97
C ASP A 328 8.86 -4.22 2.86
N ILE A 329 9.50 -3.16 3.33
CA ILE A 329 8.89 -2.08 4.09
C ILE A 329 9.10 -0.83 3.27
N SER A 330 8.05 -0.41 2.58
CA SER A 330 8.10 0.75 1.69
C SER A 330 7.06 1.77 2.12
N ARG A 331 7.35 3.03 1.82
CA ARG A 331 6.41 4.12 2.02
C ARG A 331 5.97 4.63 0.66
N THR A 332 4.67 4.87 0.50
CA THR A 332 4.16 5.60 -0.65
C THR A 332 4.00 7.06 -0.26
N GLY A 333 4.79 7.92 -0.89
CA GLY A 333 4.88 9.34 -0.61
C GLY A 333 6.33 9.81 -0.71
N ARG A 334 6.54 11.09 -1.01
CA ARG A 334 7.90 11.67 -0.99
C ARG A 334 8.32 11.85 0.47
N LEU A 335 9.35 11.11 0.88
CA LEU A 335 10.08 11.44 2.08
C LEU A 335 10.90 12.70 1.79
N ALA A 336 10.94 13.63 2.74
CA ALA A 336 11.92 14.70 2.67
C ALA A 336 13.32 14.07 2.78
N ASP A 337 14.23 14.41 1.87
CA ASP A 337 15.57 13.83 1.72
C ASP A 337 16.52 14.10 2.91
N LEU A 338 16.05 14.71 3.99
CA LEU A 338 16.91 15.45 4.93
C LEU A 338 17.73 14.59 5.90
N ASP A 339 17.56 13.26 5.96
CA ASP A 339 18.41 12.42 6.82
C ASP A 339 18.61 10.97 6.35
N MET A 340 19.07 10.80 5.10
CA MET A 340 19.35 9.46 4.56
C MET A 340 20.47 8.73 5.34
N VAL A 341 21.47 9.46 5.86
CA VAL A 341 22.65 8.88 6.53
C VAL A 341 22.28 8.20 7.83
N ASN A 342 21.54 8.86 8.73
CA ASN A 342 21.14 8.24 10.00
C ASN A 342 20.16 7.09 9.77
N ARG A 343 19.28 7.21 8.75
CA ARG A 343 18.36 6.13 8.35
C ARG A 343 19.11 4.86 7.92
N LEU A 344 20.17 4.99 7.12
CA LEU A 344 20.95 3.82 6.69
C LEU A 344 21.65 3.12 7.87
N GLY A 345 22.12 3.90 8.86
CA GLY A 345 22.67 3.36 10.11
C GLY A 345 21.65 2.53 10.87
N LEU A 346 20.48 3.12 11.13
CA LEU A 346 19.35 2.46 11.79
C LEU A 346 18.90 1.18 11.05
N GLU A 347 18.80 1.25 9.72
CA GLU A 347 18.42 0.11 8.88
C GLU A 347 19.44 -1.03 8.94
N LEU A 348 20.75 -0.73 8.91
CA LEU A 348 21.80 -1.73 9.06
C LEU A 348 21.67 -2.46 10.40
N GLU A 349 21.44 -1.73 11.48
CA GLU A 349 21.24 -2.32 12.81
C GLU A 349 19.99 -3.19 12.86
N ALA A 350 18.89 -2.72 12.27
CA ALA A 350 17.64 -3.46 12.15
C ALA A 350 17.84 -4.78 11.40
N VAL A 351 18.44 -4.78 10.19
CA VAL A 351 18.62 -6.02 9.42
C VAL A 351 19.58 -7.00 10.11
N ARG A 352 20.60 -6.52 10.83
CA ARG A 352 21.45 -7.39 11.67
C ARG A 352 20.66 -7.96 12.85
N LYS A 353 19.81 -7.17 13.52
CA LYS A 353 18.92 -7.66 14.58
C LYS A 353 17.97 -8.73 14.02
N TRP A 354 17.39 -8.50 12.85
CA TRP A 354 16.47 -9.41 12.19
C TRP A 354 17.12 -10.70 11.73
N GLY A 355 18.31 -10.63 11.11
CA GLY A 355 19.07 -11.80 10.66
C GLY A 355 19.52 -12.73 11.80
N ARG A 356 19.65 -12.21 13.03
CA ARG A 356 19.85 -13.00 14.25
C ARG A 356 18.56 -13.67 14.75
N ARG A 357 17.39 -13.05 14.55
CA ARG A 357 16.08 -13.57 14.97
C ARG A 357 15.47 -14.53 13.96
N SER A 358 15.80 -14.40 12.68
CA SER A 358 15.38 -15.30 11.60
C SER A 358 16.57 -15.70 10.73
N SER A 359 16.87 -17.00 10.69
CA SER A 359 17.88 -17.58 9.79
C SER A 359 17.38 -17.73 8.35
N ALA A 360 16.06 -17.79 8.15
CA ALA A 360 15.44 -17.92 6.83
C ALA A 360 15.41 -16.59 6.06
N LEU A 361 15.50 -15.46 6.76
CA LEU A 361 15.46 -14.13 6.16
C LEU A 361 16.73 -13.87 5.34
N MET A 362 16.54 -13.62 4.05
CA MET A 362 17.59 -13.44 3.05
C MET A 362 17.65 -12.02 2.48
N GLN A 363 16.51 -11.33 2.43
CA GLN A 363 16.42 -10.02 1.80
C GLN A 363 15.47 -9.09 2.57
N CYS A 364 15.87 -7.82 2.69
CA CYS A 364 15.03 -6.75 3.23
C CYS A 364 15.05 -5.57 2.26
N VAL A 365 13.90 -4.95 1.99
CA VAL A 365 13.79 -3.59 1.44
C VAL A 365 13.20 -2.74 2.55
N LEU A 366 13.81 -1.62 2.86
CA LEU A 366 13.41 -0.76 3.99
C LEU A 366 12.99 0.63 3.52
N VAL A 367 12.64 1.50 4.46
CA VAL A 367 12.04 2.82 4.18
C VAL A 367 12.93 3.70 3.31
N SER A 368 14.25 3.58 3.45
CA SER A 368 15.22 4.25 2.57
C SER A 368 15.22 3.70 1.14
N GLU A 369 14.38 2.71 0.83
CA GLU A 369 14.36 1.90 -0.40
C GLU A 369 15.67 1.14 -0.64
N THR A 370 16.54 1.03 0.38
CA THR A 370 17.75 0.23 0.30
C THR A 370 17.37 -1.24 0.39
N ARG A 371 17.83 -2.01 -0.59
CA ARG A 371 17.72 -3.47 -0.58
C ARG A 371 18.93 -4.06 0.13
N TRP A 372 18.73 -4.62 1.30
CA TRP A 372 19.72 -5.34 2.07
C TRP A 372 19.65 -6.83 1.74
N VAL A 373 20.77 -7.42 1.36
CA VAL A 373 20.87 -8.84 1.01
C VAL A 373 21.83 -9.54 1.98
N ARG A 374 21.40 -10.67 2.51
CA ARG A 374 22.21 -11.51 3.39
C ARG A 374 23.13 -12.38 2.56
N ILE A 375 24.44 -12.14 2.67
CA ILE A 375 25.46 -12.91 1.93
C ILE A 375 25.95 -14.08 2.79
N ARG A 376 26.03 -13.89 4.11
CA ARG A 376 26.43 -14.92 5.08
C ARG A 376 25.61 -14.79 6.36
N ASN A 377 25.81 -15.71 7.30
CA ASN A 377 25.15 -15.66 8.61
C ASN A 377 25.35 -14.29 9.26
N ASN A 378 24.27 -13.51 9.31
CA ASN A 378 24.22 -12.17 9.86
C ASN A 378 25.10 -11.10 9.18
N VAL A 379 25.60 -11.37 7.97
CA VAL A 379 26.37 -10.41 7.16
C VAL A 379 25.44 -9.87 6.07
N TRP A 380 25.17 -8.57 6.13
CA TRP A 380 24.17 -7.87 5.33
C TRP A 380 24.80 -6.80 4.46
N TYR A 381 24.49 -6.83 3.18
CA TYR A 381 25.09 -5.94 2.20
C TYR A 381 24.00 -5.10 1.52
N PRO A 382 24.17 -3.77 1.41
CA PRO A 382 23.26 -2.94 0.64
C PRO A 382 23.49 -3.18 -0.84
N TYR A 383 22.55 -3.87 -1.48
CA TYR A 383 22.57 -4.16 -2.89
C TYR A 383 21.82 -3.08 -3.67
N SER A 384 22.56 -2.25 -4.41
CA SER A 384 21.99 -1.39 -5.43
C SER A 384 22.02 -2.15 -6.76
N VAL A 385 20.84 -2.52 -7.28
CA VAL A 385 20.76 -2.79 -8.72
C VAL A 385 20.93 -1.43 -9.39
N ILE A 386 22.13 -1.20 -9.94
CA ILE A 386 22.30 -0.25 -11.02
C ILE A 386 21.58 -0.89 -12.21
N GLU A 387 20.25 -0.83 -12.21
CA GLU A 387 19.47 -1.12 -13.39
C GLU A 387 20.01 -0.14 -14.41
N ALA A 388 20.62 -0.66 -15.49
CA ALA A 388 21.08 0.16 -16.58
C ALA A 388 19.86 0.99 -17.00
N ALA A 389 19.86 2.28 -16.65
CA ALA A 389 18.78 3.16 -17.02
C ALA A 389 18.59 3.01 -18.53
N PRO A 390 17.35 2.87 -19.02
CA PRO A 390 17.10 2.83 -20.46
C PRO A 390 17.82 4.03 -21.09
N ALA A 391 18.49 3.79 -22.21
CA ALA A 391 19.34 4.80 -22.85
C ALA A 391 18.58 6.14 -22.94
N PRO A 392 19.23 7.28 -22.64
CA PRO A 392 18.57 8.58 -22.44
C PRO A 392 17.89 9.18 -23.67
N GLU A 393 17.74 8.44 -24.77
CA GLU A 393 17.21 8.94 -26.04
C GLU A 393 15.68 9.14 -26.05
N GLU A 394 14.93 8.61 -25.08
CA GLU A 394 13.45 8.71 -25.06
C GLU A 394 12.83 9.40 -23.82
N ALA A 395 13.61 9.72 -22.78
CA ALA A 395 13.09 10.36 -21.57
C ALA A 395 13.31 11.88 -21.60
N GLY A 396 12.26 12.61 -21.97
CA GLY A 396 12.24 14.08 -22.06
C GLY A 396 12.36 14.84 -20.73
N ASP A 397 12.79 14.20 -19.64
CA ASP A 397 13.06 14.83 -18.35
C ASP A 397 14.24 14.12 -17.64
N PRO A 398 15.11 14.86 -16.92
CA PRO A 398 16.30 14.28 -16.31
C PRO A 398 15.96 13.40 -15.09
N GLU A 399 15.87 12.09 -15.27
CA GLU A 399 15.85 11.06 -14.20
C GLU A 399 17.18 10.91 -13.44
N VAL A 400 18.06 11.91 -13.50
CA VAL A 400 19.36 11.98 -12.81
C VAL A 400 19.29 11.73 -11.29
N PRO A 401 18.23 12.05 -10.53
CA PRO A 401 18.22 11.87 -9.07
C PRO A 401 18.34 10.42 -8.59
N VAL A 402 17.71 9.46 -9.27
CA VAL A 402 17.57 8.08 -8.73
C VAL A 402 18.90 7.33 -8.74
N ALA A 403 19.67 7.47 -9.81
CA ALA A 403 20.99 6.84 -9.92
C ALA A 403 21.99 7.41 -8.89
N GLN A 404 21.92 8.72 -8.63
CA GLN A 404 22.74 9.38 -7.61
C GLN A 404 22.40 8.84 -6.20
N THR A 405 21.12 8.72 -5.87
CA THR A 405 20.69 8.19 -4.55
C THR A 405 21.14 6.75 -4.34
N LYS A 406 21.01 5.87 -5.36
CA LYS A 406 21.48 4.47 -5.29
C LYS A 406 22.99 4.38 -5.04
N MET A 407 23.76 5.23 -5.70
CA MET A 407 25.22 5.26 -5.60
C MET A 407 25.68 5.83 -4.24
N MET A 408 24.99 6.85 -3.73
CA MET A 408 25.25 7.41 -2.39
C MET A 408 25.10 6.38 -1.27
N ARG A 409 24.06 5.53 -1.31
CA ARG A 409 23.84 4.46 -0.32
C ARG A 409 25.01 3.47 -0.26
N PHE A 410 25.55 3.12 -1.43
CA PHE A 410 26.70 2.23 -1.52
C PHE A 410 27.98 2.88 -0.97
N PHE A 411 28.27 4.13 -1.37
CA PHE A 411 29.44 4.86 -0.85
C PHE A 411 29.38 5.09 0.65
N TRP A 412 28.21 5.42 1.20
CA TRP A 412 28.00 5.52 2.65
C TRP A 412 28.41 4.22 3.36
N PHE A 413 27.98 3.07 2.84
CA PHE A 413 28.32 1.76 3.42
C PHE A 413 29.84 1.50 3.37
N LEU A 414 30.50 1.85 2.27
CA LEU A 414 31.96 1.74 2.16
C LEU A 414 32.68 2.65 3.16
N ALA A 415 32.24 3.91 3.30
CA ALA A 415 32.81 4.84 4.28
C ALA A 415 32.64 4.32 5.71
N ARG A 416 31.48 3.76 6.04
CA ARG A 416 31.21 3.16 7.34
C ARG A 416 32.07 1.92 7.59
N LEU A 417 32.18 1.03 6.61
CA LEU A 417 32.98 -0.19 6.68
C LEU A 417 34.45 0.08 7.04
N ALA A 418 35.00 1.20 6.60
CA ALA A 418 36.40 1.50 6.82
C ALA A 418 36.68 2.38 8.04
N SER A 419 35.70 3.16 8.48
CA SER A 419 35.80 3.93 9.73
C SER A 419 35.50 3.07 10.96
N ASP A 420 34.70 2.01 10.80
CA ASP A 420 34.28 1.13 11.88
C ASP A 420 35.10 -0.17 11.88
N ARG A 421 35.91 -0.36 12.92
CA ARG A 421 36.79 -1.52 13.05
C ARG A 421 36.02 -2.84 13.12
N GLU A 422 34.89 -2.88 13.83
CA GLU A 422 34.10 -4.11 13.99
C GLU A 422 33.50 -4.53 12.66
N LEU A 423 32.95 -3.58 11.90
CA LEU A 423 32.46 -3.84 10.55
C LEU A 423 33.60 -4.27 9.63
N ARG A 424 34.78 -3.67 9.70
CA ARG A 424 35.94 -4.08 8.88
C ARG A 424 36.34 -5.53 9.17
N GLU A 425 36.36 -5.93 10.43
CA GLU A 425 36.69 -7.30 10.84
C GLU A 425 35.62 -8.31 10.36
N GLU A 426 34.34 -7.95 10.45
CA GLU A 426 33.21 -8.80 10.04
C GLU A 426 33.07 -8.92 8.51
N TYR A 427 33.15 -7.81 7.78
CA TYR A 427 32.89 -7.75 6.33
C TYR A 427 34.15 -7.84 5.48
N GLY A 428 35.34 -7.52 6.02
CA GLY A 428 36.59 -7.48 5.28
C GLY A 428 36.95 -8.79 4.55
N PRO A 429 36.73 -9.98 5.14
CA PRO A 429 36.92 -11.25 4.42
C PRO A 429 35.93 -11.42 3.25
N VAL A 430 34.67 -11.04 3.44
CA VAL A 430 33.61 -11.16 2.43
C VAL A 430 33.86 -10.20 1.27
N MET A 431 34.25 -8.96 1.55
CA MET A 431 34.53 -7.97 0.51
C MET A 431 35.77 -8.33 -0.31
N ARG A 432 36.81 -8.92 0.31
CA ARG A 432 37.98 -9.47 -0.40
C ARG A 432 37.63 -10.65 -1.30
N GLU A 433 36.69 -11.49 -0.89
CA GLU A 433 36.22 -12.62 -1.69
C GLU A 433 35.38 -12.17 -2.89
N LEU A 434 34.49 -11.19 -2.70
CA LEU A 434 33.62 -10.68 -3.76
C LEU A 434 34.35 -9.79 -4.77
N ASN A 435 35.30 -8.96 -4.31
CA ASN A 435 35.93 -7.92 -5.14
C ASN A 435 37.44 -8.13 -5.36
N GLY A 436 38.01 -9.20 -4.82
CA GLY A 436 39.44 -9.51 -4.91
C GLY A 436 40.29 -8.95 -3.77
N PRO A 437 41.53 -9.45 -3.61
CA PRO A 437 42.37 -9.18 -2.44
C PRO A 437 42.77 -7.70 -2.28
N GLY A 438 42.87 -6.93 -3.38
CA GLY A 438 43.24 -5.52 -3.36
C GLY A 438 42.08 -4.55 -3.07
N PHE A 439 40.84 -5.03 -2.92
CA PHE A 439 39.69 -4.15 -2.73
C PHE A 439 39.75 -3.35 -1.43
N MET A 440 40.19 -3.97 -0.33
CA MET A 440 40.32 -3.27 0.95
C MET A 440 41.45 -2.23 0.91
N ASP A 441 42.56 -2.53 0.22
CA ASP A 441 43.66 -1.59 0.02
C ASP A 441 43.22 -0.38 -0.82
N LEU A 442 42.41 -0.63 -1.86
CA LEU A 442 41.80 0.42 -2.68
C LEU A 442 40.85 1.29 -1.83
N MET A 443 40.00 0.68 -1.00
CA MET A 443 39.13 1.43 -0.09
C MET A 443 39.93 2.30 0.88
N ASP A 444 40.96 1.74 1.51
CA ASP A 444 41.81 2.48 2.44
C ASP A 444 42.59 3.61 1.72
N SER A 445 42.89 3.45 0.42
CA SER A 445 43.43 4.54 -0.41
C SER A 445 42.39 5.62 -0.66
N VAL A 446 41.21 5.26 -1.18
CA VAL A 446 40.13 6.19 -1.51
C VAL A 446 39.73 7.02 -0.29
N LEU A 447 39.66 6.41 0.89
CA LEU A 447 39.26 7.09 2.11
C LEU A 447 40.34 8.00 2.69
N ARG A 448 41.62 7.67 2.48
CA ARG A 448 42.72 8.60 2.80
C ARG A 448 42.67 9.85 1.94
N ASP A 449 42.15 9.72 0.72
CA ASP A 449 42.02 10.81 -0.23
C ASP A 449 40.72 11.61 -0.06
N ILE A 450 39.77 11.16 0.79
CA ILE A 450 38.58 11.95 1.12
C ILE A 450 39.00 13.14 2.01
N PRO A 451 38.76 14.39 1.59
CA PRO A 451 39.06 15.57 2.39
C PRO A 451 38.43 15.48 3.78
N PRO A 452 39.12 15.91 4.85
CA PRO A 452 38.57 15.91 6.20
C PRO A 452 37.24 16.67 6.33
N SER A 453 37.02 17.67 5.46
CA SER A 453 35.77 18.44 5.36
C SER A 453 34.57 17.59 4.90
N LEU A 454 34.80 16.55 4.11
CA LEU A 454 33.78 15.61 3.64
C LEU A 454 33.61 14.42 4.59
N SER A 455 34.56 14.14 5.49
CA SER A 455 34.47 13.05 6.47
C SER A 455 33.49 13.31 7.64
N ARG A 456 33.06 14.56 7.81
CA ARG A 456 32.09 14.99 8.85
C ARG A 456 30.65 15.10 8.35
N HIS A 457 30.43 14.98 7.04
CA HIS A 457 29.12 14.92 6.40
C HIS A 457 28.87 13.50 5.93
#